data_AF-A0A5J4VJK0-F1
#
_entry.id   AF-A0A5J4VJK0-F1
#
_cell.length_a   1.000
_cell.length_b   1.000
_cell.length_c   1.000
_cell.angle_alpha   90.00
_cell.angle_beta   90.00
_cell.angle_gamma   90.00
#
_symmetry.space_group_name_H-M   'P 1'
#
loop_
_entity.id
_entity.type
_entity.pdbx_description
1 polymer ?
#
loop_
_entity_poly.entity_id
_entity_poly.type
_entity_poly.pdbx_seq_one_letter_code
_entity_poly.pdbx_strand_id
1 'polypeptide(L)'
;MEDTSLRVSRPTSYSSTAAVDGTIDFQRLIAQLEQADTNLCIPALKQILDIVLNEPGSQELVLQHKLIQVLNKFIQNMESNESYALSSTILHLIGVRGSDQDKTILAYAATEPLIVMIHV
;
A
#
# COMPACT_ATOMS: atom_id res chain seq x y z
N MET A 1 5.27 15.47 59.18
CA MET A 1 4.72 14.43 58.30
C MET A 1 4.90 14.93 56.88
N GLU A 2 6.09 14.75 56.28
CA GLU A 2 6.57 13.49 55.68
C GLU A 2 5.70 13.20 54.44
N ASP A 3 6.16 13.12 53.18
CA ASP A 3 7.50 12.92 52.63
C ASP A 3 7.54 13.41 51.17
N THR A 4 8.74 13.78 50.72
CA THR A 4 9.13 13.92 49.31
C THR A 4 9.11 12.56 48.60
N SER A 5 8.60 12.47 47.37
CA SER A 5 9.01 11.39 46.48
C SER A 5 9.05 11.81 45.01
N LEU A 6 10.23 12.27 44.60
CA LEU A 6 10.68 12.25 43.22
C LEU A 6 10.98 10.79 42.82
N ARG A 7 10.26 10.22 41.84
CA ARG A 7 10.80 9.07 41.07
C ARG A 7 10.31 9.02 39.62
N VAL A 8 11.23 9.45 38.75
CA VAL A 8 11.73 8.74 37.56
C VAL A 8 10.74 8.44 36.43
N SER A 9 10.96 9.15 35.32
CA SER A 9 10.58 8.79 33.96
C SER A 9 10.99 7.35 33.62
N ARG A 10 10.05 6.56 33.08
CA ARG A 10 10.38 5.32 32.37
C ARG A 10 9.67 5.33 31.01
N PRO A 11 10.38 5.42 29.87
CA PRO A 11 9.79 5.09 28.60
C PRO A 11 9.57 3.58 28.60
N THR A 12 8.31 3.14 28.70
CA THR A 12 8.00 1.73 28.51
C THR A 12 7.67 1.54 27.04
N SER A 13 8.67 1.09 26.31
CA SER A 13 8.54 0.57 24.96
C SER A 13 7.52 -0.56 24.90
N TYR A 14 6.70 -0.52 23.84
CA TYR A 14 5.95 -1.61 23.21
C TYR A 14 5.11 -2.55 24.08
N SER A 15 3.79 -2.46 23.90
CA SER A 15 3.07 -3.59 23.33
C SER A 15 1.77 -3.12 22.69
N SER A 16 1.67 -3.32 21.37
CA SER A 16 0.46 -3.15 20.58
C SER A 16 -0.69 -3.95 21.16
N THR A 17 -1.83 -3.31 21.38
CA THR A 17 -3.13 -3.95 21.15
C THR A 17 -4.12 -2.93 20.58
N ALA A 18 -4.48 -3.20 19.32
CA ALA A 18 -5.79 -2.94 18.73
C ALA A 18 -6.34 -1.51 18.83
N ALA A 19 -5.77 -0.59 18.06
CA ALA A 19 -6.64 0.35 17.36
C ALA A 19 -7.31 -0.44 16.21
N VAL A 20 -8.56 -0.88 16.42
CA VAL A 20 -9.46 -1.24 15.33
C VAL A 20 -9.83 0.07 14.66
N ASP A 21 -8.89 0.59 13.87
CA ASP A 21 -9.12 1.75 13.02
C ASP A 21 -9.49 1.23 11.64
N GLY A 22 -10.42 1.90 10.97
CA GLY A 22 -10.97 1.53 9.66
C GLY A 22 -9.96 1.64 8.51
N THR A 23 -8.66 1.53 8.79
CA THR A 23 -7.58 1.52 7.83
C THR A 23 -7.61 0.18 7.09
N ILE A 24 -8.15 0.20 5.87
CA ILE A 24 -8.08 -0.95 4.97
C ILE A 24 -6.59 -1.30 4.78
N ASP A 25 -6.19 -2.48 5.27
CA ASP A 25 -4.83 -2.97 5.15
C ASP A 25 -4.54 -3.33 3.67
N PHE A 26 -3.87 -2.42 2.97
CA PHE A 26 -3.51 -2.56 1.56
C PHE A 26 -2.63 -3.80 1.31
N GLN A 27 -1.79 -4.18 2.29
CA GLN A 27 -0.97 -5.38 2.22
C GLN A 27 -1.84 -6.65 2.23
N ARG A 28 -2.91 -6.66 3.04
CA ARG A 28 -3.88 -7.77 3.05
C ARG A 28 -4.57 -7.93 1.69
N LEU A 29 -4.95 -6.82 1.04
CA LEU A 29 -5.59 -6.88 -0.28
C LEU A 29 -4.65 -7.47 -1.34
N ILE A 30 -3.36 -7.10 -1.30
CA ILE A 30 -2.36 -7.66 -2.20
C ILE A 30 -2.18 -9.16 -1.97
N ALA A 31 -2.10 -9.58 -0.71
CA ALA A 31 -2.02 -11.01 -0.37
C ALA A 31 -3.21 -11.80 -0.94
N GLN A 32 -4.42 -11.23 -0.94
CA GLN A 32 -5.60 -11.85 -1.53
C GLN A 32 -5.47 -12.01 -3.06
N LEU A 33 -4.87 -11.05 -3.77
CA LEU A 33 -4.59 -11.18 -5.20
C LEU A 33 -3.52 -12.23 -5.49
N GLU A 34 -2.46 -12.28 -4.67
CA GLU A 34 -1.35 -13.22 -4.86
C GLU A 34 -1.74 -14.66 -4.58
N GLN A 35 -2.66 -14.89 -3.64
CA GLN A 35 -3.23 -16.20 -3.37
C GLN A 35 -4.16 -16.69 -4.50
N ALA A 36 -4.57 -15.79 -5.39
CA ALA A 36 -5.45 -16.06 -6.53
C ALA A 36 -6.74 -16.82 -6.15
N ASP A 37 -7.22 -16.68 -4.91
CA ASP A 37 -8.50 -17.25 -4.50
C ASP A 37 -9.61 -16.47 -5.19
N THR A 38 -10.26 -17.10 -6.17
CA THR A 38 -11.28 -16.49 -7.02
C THR A 38 -12.41 -15.84 -6.21
N ASN A 39 -12.70 -16.34 -5.01
CA ASN A 39 -13.76 -15.81 -4.15
C ASN A 39 -13.37 -14.48 -3.47
N LEU A 40 -12.07 -14.24 -3.29
CA LEU A 40 -11.53 -13.09 -2.57
C LEU A 40 -10.93 -12.04 -3.51
N CYS A 41 -10.53 -12.44 -4.72
CA CYS A 41 -9.91 -11.53 -5.68
C CYS A 41 -10.83 -10.40 -6.14
N ILE A 42 -12.09 -10.69 -6.46
CA ILE A 42 -13.03 -9.66 -6.94
C ILE A 42 -13.31 -8.62 -5.83
N PRO A 43 -13.64 -9.01 -4.58
CA PRO A 43 -13.75 -8.06 -3.47
C PRO A 43 -12.46 -7.27 -3.21
N ALA A 44 -11.29 -7.90 -3.36
CA ALA A 44 -10.00 -7.23 -3.17
C ALA A 44 -9.77 -6.17 -4.26
N LEU A 45 -10.00 -6.51 -5.54
CA LEU A 45 -9.87 -5.57 -6.66
C LEU A 45 -10.81 -4.38 -6.53
N LYS A 46 -12.06 -4.59 -6.07
CA LYS A 46 -13.02 -3.50 -5.84
C LYS A 46 -12.53 -2.54 -4.74
N GLN A 47 -11.99 -3.07 -3.65
CA GLN A 47 -11.40 -2.25 -2.59
C GLN A 47 -10.14 -1.51 -3.06
N ILE A 48 -9.27 -2.16 -3.84
CA ILE A 48 -8.09 -1.51 -4.42
C ILE A 48 -8.51 -0.37 -5.36
N LEU A 49 -9.53 -0.59 -6.20
CA LEU A 49 -10.06 0.46 -7.08
C LEU A 49 -10.59 1.65 -6.28
N ASP A 50 -11.35 1.39 -5.21
CA ASP A 50 -11.87 2.43 -4.31
C ASP A 50 -10.74 3.25 -3.69
N ILE A 51 -9.70 2.59 -3.17
CA ILE A 51 -8.51 3.25 -2.61
C ILE A 51 -7.79 4.08 -3.68
N VAL A 52 -7.55 3.51 -4.87
CA VAL A 52 -6.86 4.21 -5.95
C VAL A 52 -7.68 5.39 -6.49
N LEU A 53 -9.00 5.39 -6.33
CA LEU A 53 -9.86 6.48 -6.76
C LEU A 53 -9.98 7.58 -5.70
N ASN A 54 -10.21 7.20 -4.45
CA ASN A 54 -10.71 8.09 -3.41
C ASN A 54 -9.66 8.51 -2.38
N GLU A 55 -8.63 7.70 -2.13
CA GLU A 55 -7.66 7.99 -1.06
C GLU A 55 -6.58 8.98 -1.51
N PRO A 56 -6.43 10.13 -0.82
CA PRO A 56 -5.27 11.00 -0.99
C PRO A 56 -3.99 10.24 -0.61
N GLY A 57 -2.96 10.30 -1.45
CA GLY A 57 -1.72 9.54 -1.21
C GLY A 57 -1.75 8.09 -1.67
N SER A 58 -2.84 7.63 -2.32
CA SER A 58 -2.91 6.27 -2.89
C SER A 58 -1.75 5.96 -3.86
N GLN A 59 -1.15 6.97 -4.49
CA GLN A 59 0.03 6.82 -5.35
C GLN A 59 1.26 6.31 -4.58
N GLU A 60 1.47 6.76 -3.34
CA GLU A 60 2.53 6.24 -2.48
C GLU A 60 2.30 4.76 -2.16
N LEU A 61 1.07 4.38 -1.84
CA LEU A 61 0.69 2.97 -1.60
C LEU A 61 0.91 2.11 -2.85
N VAL A 62 0.55 2.62 -4.04
CA VAL A 62 0.78 1.95 -5.33
C VAL A 62 2.27 1.65 -5.52
N LEU A 63 3.15 2.63 -5.22
CA LEU A 63 4.59 2.50 -5.36
C LEU A 63 5.20 1.58 -4.29
N GLN A 64 4.89 1.85 -3.01
CA GLN A 64 5.39 1.12 -1.85
C GLN A 64 5.13 -0.38 -1.97
N HIS A 65 3.95 -0.75 -2.44
CA HIS A 65 3.56 -2.15 -2.57
C HIS A 65 3.68 -2.71 -4.00
N LYS A 66 4.30 -1.97 -4.92
CA LYS A 66 4.53 -2.41 -6.32
C LYS A 66 3.26 -2.91 -7.01
N LEU A 67 2.13 -2.25 -6.78
CA LEU A 67 0.80 -2.74 -7.18
C LEU A 67 0.71 -3.03 -8.69
N ILE A 68 1.37 -2.23 -9.54
CA ILE A 68 1.40 -2.47 -10.99
C ILE A 68 1.98 -3.85 -11.32
N GLN A 69 3.05 -4.27 -10.64
CA GLN A 69 3.68 -5.58 -10.87
C GLN A 69 2.76 -6.71 -10.39
N VAL A 70 2.12 -6.52 -9.24
CA VAL A 70 1.13 -7.47 -8.68
C VAL A 70 -0.02 -7.67 -9.67
N LEU A 71 -0.63 -6.59 -10.16
CA LEU A 71 -1.76 -6.65 -11.10
C LEU A 71 -1.38 -7.26 -12.44
N ASN A 72 -0.21 -6.93 -12.99
CA ASN A 72 0.26 -7.54 -14.24
C ASN A 72 0.46 -9.05 -14.10
N LYS A 73 1.08 -9.49 -13.00
CA LYS A 73 1.25 -10.92 -12.71
C LYS A 73 -0.09 -11.60 -12.47
N PHE A 74 -1.01 -10.93 -11.79
CA PHE A 74 -2.35 -11.43 -11.52
C PHE A 74 -3.16 -11.65 -12.82
N ILE A 75 -3.15 -10.67 -13.72
CA ILE A 75 -3.82 -10.74 -15.04
C ILE A 75 -3.30 -11.91 -15.87
N GLN A 76 -2.00 -12.17 -15.86
CA GLN A 76 -1.40 -13.27 -16.63
C GLN A 76 -1.90 -14.66 -16.20
N ASN A 77 -2.37 -14.80 -14.96
CA ASN A 77 -2.78 -16.07 -14.37
C ASN A 77 -4.30 -16.21 -14.21
N MET A 78 -5.09 -15.24 -14.69
CA MET A 78 -6.54 -15.18 -14.47
C MET A 78 -7.33 -15.42 -15.74
N GLU A 79 -8.29 -16.35 -15.68
CA GLU A 79 -9.23 -16.63 -16.77
C GLU A 79 -10.56 -15.85 -16.64
N SER A 80 -10.79 -15.15 -15.52
CA SER A 80 -12.03 -14.42 -15.26
C SER A 80 -12.08 -13.05 -15.96
N ASN A 81 -13.12 -12.85 -16.77
CA ASN A 81 -13.37 -11.59 -17.49
C ASN A 81 -13.57 -10.39 -16.53
N GLU A 82 -14.24 -10.58 -15.39
CA GLU A 82 -14.46 -9.49 -14.42
C GLU A 82 -13.16 -9.08 -13.75
N SER A 83 -12.36 -10.05 -13.30
CA SER A 83 -11.06 -9.79 -12.68
C SER A 83 -10.10 -9.10 -13.63
N TYR A 84 -10.09 -9.48 -14.91
CA TYR A 84 -9.32 -8.81 -15.95
C TYR A 84 -9.77 -7.36 -16.16
N ALA A 85 -11.08 -7.12 -16.29
CA ALA A 85 -11.64 -5.79 -16.48
C ALA A 85 -11.34 -4.86 -15.28
N LEU A 86 -11.48 -5.35 -14.06
CA LEU A 86 -11.16 -4.58 -12.86
C LEU A 86 -9.66 -4.26 -12.77
N SER A 87 -8.81 -5.26 -12.99
CA SER A 87 -7.35 -5.09 -12.91
C SER A 87 -6.82 -4.11 -13.97
N SER A 88 -7.31 -4.21 -15.21
CA SER A 88 -6.95 -3.28 -16.29
C SER A 88 -7.45 -1.86 -16.02
N THR A 89 -8.65 -1.69 -15.46
CA THR A 89 -9.18 -0.38 -15.05
C THR A 89 -8.32 0.27 -13.97
N ILE A 90 -7.91 -0.50 -12.96
CA ILE A 90 -7.03 -0.02 -11.89
C ILE A 90 -5.68 0.43 -12.47
N LEU A 91 -5.07 -0.39 -13.34
CA LEU A 91 -3.81 -0.04 -14.01
C LEU A 91 -3.93 1.25 -14.84
N HIS A 92 -5.03 1.40 -15.57
CA HIS A 92 -5.28 2.60 -16.37
C HIS A 92 -5.42 3.84 -15.47
N LEU A 93 -6.19 3.74 -14.39
CA LEU A 93 -6.39 4.83 -13.43
C LEU A 93 -5.08 5.26 -12.77
N ILE A 94 -4.22 4.30 -12.40
CA ILE A 94 -2.87 4.57 -11.90
C ILE A 94 -2.06 5.34 -12.95
N GLY A 95 -2.07 4.91 -14.21
CA GLY A 95 -1.33 5.57 -15.28
C GLY A 95 -1.79 7.01 -15.53
N VAL A 96 -3.10 7.24 -15.58
CA VAL A 96 -3.68 8.59 -15.76
C VAL A 96 -3.31 9.49 -14.58
N ARG A 97 -3.53 9.04 -13.34
CA ARG A 97 -3.25 9.84 -12.13
C ARG A 97 -1.76 10.02 -11.85
N GLY A 98 -0.93 9.07 -12.27
CA GLY A 98 0.53 9.18 -12.18
C GLY A 98 1.13 10.12 -13.22
N SER A 99 0.42 10.40 -14.31
CA SER A 99 0.87 11.35 -15.34
C SER A 99 0.68 12.83 -14.97
N ASP A 100 -0.20 13.12 -14.00
CA ASP A 100 -0.38 14.45 -13.40
C ASP A 100 0.65 14.74 -12.29
N GLN A 101 1.28 13.72 -11.72
CA GLN A 101 2.41 13.90 -10.80
C GLN A 101 3.66 14.15 -11.64
N ASP A 102 4.08 15.40 -11.64
CA ASP A 102 5.29 15.90 -12.27
C ASP A 102 6.45 14.90 -12.11
N LYS A 103 7.15 14.62 -13.22
CA LYS A 103 8.19 13.57 -13.36
C LYS A 103 9.30 13.59 -12.29
N THR A 104 9.34 14.65 -11.49
CA THR A 104 10.21 14.89 -10.34
C THR A 104 9.93 13.96 -9.15
N ILE A 105 8.69 13.56 -8.85
CA ILE A 105 8.39 12.73 -7.67
C ILE A 105 8.82 11.26 -7.89
N LEU A 106 8.55 10.72 -9.09
CA LEU A 106 9.03 9.40 -9.51
C LEU A 106 10.56 9.32 -9.58
N ALA A 107 11.23 10.40 -9.98
CA ALA A 107 12.69 10.48 -9.96
C ALA A 107 13.25 10.49 -8.54
N TYR A 108 12.58 11.15 -7.58
CA TYR A 108 13.03 11.21 -6.18
C TYR A 108 12.89 9.86 -5.46
N ALA A 109 11.75 9.16 -5.63
CA ALA A 109 11.55 7.82 -5.06
C ALA A 109 12.51 6.76 -5.63
N ALA A 110 13.00 6.95 -6.87
CA ALA A 110 13.99 6.07 -7.49
C ALA A 110 15.44 6.39 -7.07
N THR A 111 15.73 7.61 -6.61
CA THR A 111 17.09 8.03 -6.19
C THR A 111 17.33 7.92 -4.69
N GLU A 112 16.31 7.95 -3.83
CA GLU A 112 16.47 7.67 -2.40
C GLU A 112 17.15 6.31 -2.09
N PRO A 113 16.82 5.18 -2.75
CA PRO A 113 17.54 3.93 -2.56
C PRO A 113 19.00 3.97 -3.01
N LEU A 114 19.40 4.94 -3.84
CA LEU A 114 20.78 5.09 -4.33
C LEU A 114 21.64 5.96 -3.40
N ILE A 115 21.03 6.91 -2.67
CA ILE A 115 21.76 7.81 -1.75
C ILE A 115 22.33 7.05 -0.54
N VAL A 116 21.74 5.92 -0.14
CA VAL A 116 22.22 5.07 0.97
C VAL A 116 23.45 4.22 0.59
N MET A 117 23.81 4.11 -0.69
CA MET A 117 24.98 3.32 -1.13
C MET A 117 26.32 4.08 -1.13
N ILE A 118 26.35 5.40 -0.93
CA ILE A 118 27.59 6.21 -0.95
C ILE A 118 28.08 6.54 0.48
N HIS A 119 27.93 5.60 1.41
CA HIS A 119 28.69 5.60 2.66
C HIS A 119 29.21 4.19 2.94
N VAL A 120 30.32 3.86 2.27
CA VAL A 120 31.27 2.81 2.66
C VAL A 120 32.68 3.33 2.42
#